data_AF-T1J3I5-F1
#
_entry.id   AF-T1J3I5-F1
#
_cell.length_a   1.000
_cell.length_b   1.000
_cell.length_c   1.000
_cell.angle_alpha   90.00
_cell.angle_beta   90.00
_cell.angle_gamma   90.00
#
_symmetry.space_group_name_H-M   'P 1'
#
loop_
_entity.id
_entity.type
_entity.pdbx_description
1 polymer ?
#
loop_
_entity_poly.entity_id
_entity_poly.type
_entity_poly.pdbx_seq_one_letter_code
_entity_poly.pdbx_strand_id
1 'polypeptide(L)'
;MARTPGKKPPLVPRPQSVSTDTNDIEDAKRKTIELIGTTETSHLENRRDLEFRMDFVLTTRNCHPGSIAKTIAVSALTMQRMMLEEDENFGDCLDAWAEAGMPVKLYRGRSRDHLIAIKEQAEAVNLPVLSTMDAQKRPKHNAACVICIFGPITKLHRIVKSLPPF
;
A
#
# COMPACT_ATOMS: atom_id res chain seq x y z
N MET A 1 -86.55 -17.61 -43.58
CA MET A 1 -85.36 -16.81 -43.24
C MET A 1 -85.20 -16.82 -41.73
N ALA A 2 -84.30 -17.68 -41.21
CA ALA A 2 -84.16 -17.96 -39.77
C ALA A 2 -82.97 -17.17 -39.19
N ARG A 3 -83.19 -16.48 -38.06
CA ARG A 3 -82.16 -15.73 -37.32
C ARG A 3 -81.55 -16.64 -36.23
N THR A 4 -80.23 -16.83 -36.28
CA THR A 4 -79.44 -17.49 -35.23
C THR A 4 -79.12 -16.55 -34.06
N PRO A 5 -79.05 -17.05 -32.81
CA PRO A 5 -78.78 -16.24 -31.63
C PRO A 5 -77.27 -15.98 -31.42
N GLY A 6 -76.95 -14.79 -30.90
CA GLY A 6 -75.59 -14.32 -30.66
C GLY A 6 -74.87 -15.05 -29.52
N LYS A 7 -73.59 -15.37 -29.74
CA LYS A 7 -72.65 -15.87 -28.72
C LYS A 7 -72.21 -14.74 -27.79
N LYS A 8 -72.32 -14.95 -26.47
CA LYS A 8 -71.66 -14.12 -25.44
C LYS A 8 -70.14 -14.42 -25.41
N PRO A 9 -69.27 -13.41 -25.20
CA PRO A 9 -67.84 -13.63 -24.97
C PRO A 9 -67.57 -14.15 -23.55
N PRO A 10 -66.44 -14.85 -23.31
CA PRO A 10 -66.09 -15.40 -22.01
C PRO A 10 -65.58 -14.32 -21.04
N LEU A 11 -65.86 -14.52 -19.74
CA LEU A 11 -65.36 -13.69 -18.64
C LEU A 11 -63.84 -13.84 -18.48
N VAL A 12 -63.14 -12.71 -18.52
CA VAL A 12 -61.72 -12.60 -18.15
C VAL A 12 -61.63 -12.57 -16.61
N PRO A 13 -60.72 -13.33 -15.96
CA PRO A 13 -60.49 -13.19 -14.53
C PRO A 13 -59.81 -11.85 -14.23
N ARG A 14 -60.31 -11.13 -13.22
CA ARG A 14 -59.64 -9.94 -12.67
C ARG A 14 -58.22 -10.31 -12.19
N PRO A 15 -57.19 -9.52 -12.48
CA PRO A 15 -55.91 -9.67 -11.80
C PRO A 15 -56.11 -9.38 -10.31
N GLN A 16 -55.67 -10.31 -9.46
CA GLN A 16 -55.52 -10.06 -8.03
C GLN A 16 -54.44 -8.99 -7.85
N SER A 17 -54.77 -7.94 -7.11
CA SER A 17 -53.82 -6.93 -6.65
C SER A 17 -52.80 -7.62 -5.74
N VAL A 18 -51.59 -7.83 -6.25
CA VAL A 18 -50.43 -8.19 -5.42
C VAL A 18 -50.06 -6.94 -4.64
N SER A 19 -50.32 -6.95 -3.34
CA SER A 19 -49.74 -6.01 -2.40
C SER A 19 -48.25 -6.33 -2.31
N THR A 20 -47.43 -5.63 -3.09
CA THR A 20 -46.00 -5.51 -2.78
C THR A 20 -45.89 -4.63 -1.56
N ASP A 21 -45.74 -5.26 -0.39
CA ASP A 21 -45.33 -4.61 0.84
C ASP A 21 -44.03 -3.84 0.57
N THR A 22 -44.14 -2.51 0.57
CA THR A 22 -43.05 -1.56 0.32
C THR A 22 -41.97 -1.59 1.40
N ASN A 23 -42.16 -2.36 2.47
CA ASN A 23 -41.23 -2.45 3.59
C ASN A 23 -40.01 -3.33 3.29
N ASP A 24 -40.12 -4.33 2.42
CA ASP A 24 -39.01 -5.27 2.15
C ASP A 24 -37.91 -4.66 1.27
N ILE A 25 -38.25 -3.66 0.44
CA ILE A 25 -37.29 -2.99 -0.45
C ILE A 25 -36.44 -1.96 0.30
N GLU A 26 -36.99 -1.29 1.33
CA GLU A 26 -36.22 -0.36 2.15
C GLU A 26 -35.22 -1.08 3.05
N ASP A 27 -35.58 -2.24 3.59
CA ASP A 27 -34.67 -3.03 4.43
C ASP A 27 -33.50 -3.62 3.61
N ALA A 28 -33.77 -4.07 2.38
CA ALA A 28 -32.72 -4.53 1.47
C ALA A 28 -31.77 -3.39 1.04
N LYS A 29 -32.28 -2.17 0.85
CA LYS A 29 -31.45 -0.99 0.56
C LYS A 29 -30.60 -0.58 1.76
N ARG A 30 -31.14 -0.63 2.98
CA ARG A 30 -30.38 -0.35 4.21
C ARG A 30 -29.26 -1.38 4.44
N LYS A 31 -29.55 -2.67 4.25
CA LYS A 31 -28.53 -3.72 4.33
C LYS A 31 -27.42 -3.57 3.29
N THR A 32 -27.75 -3.11 2.08
CA THR A 32 -26.76 -2.90 1.02
C THR A 32 -25.87 -1.69 1.33
N ILE A 33 -26.42 -0.63 1.91
CA ILE A 33 -25.66 0.58 2.30
C ILE A 33 -24.75 0.30 3.50
N GLU A 34 -25.17 -0.50 4.48
CA GLU A 34 -24.31 -0.91 5.60
C GLU A 34 -23.17 -1.85 5.17
N LEU A 35 -23.42 -2.72 4.18
CA LEU A 35 -22.39 -3.64 3.66
C LEU A 35 -21.32 -2.89 2.82
N ILE A 36 -21.72 -1.85 2.09
CA ILE A 36 -20.78 -1.01 1.34
C ILE A 36 -20.00 -0.09 2.29
N GLY A 37 -20.67 0.50 3.29
CA GLY A 37 -20.04 1.39 4.27
C GLY A 37 -19.00 0.70 5.16
N THR A 38 -19.19 -0.59 5.48
CA THR A 38 -18.26 -1.37 6.33
C THR A 38 -17.04 -1.92 5.59
N THR A 39 -17.10 -2.07 4.26
CA THR A 39 -15.97 -2.66 3.51
C THR A 39 -14.86 -1.63 3.24
N GLU A 40 -15.21 -0.36 3.03
CA GLU A 40 -14.21 0.71 2.83
C GLU A 40 -13.64 1.25 4.15
N THR A 41 -14.47 1.38 5.19
CA THR A 41 -13.98 1.83 6.52
C THR A 41 -13.14 0.78 7.23
N SER A 42 -13.44 -0.51 7.10
CA SER A 42 -12.62 -1.57 7.72
C SER A 42 -11.22 -1.70 7.13
N HIS A 43 -11.03 -1.36 5.84
CA HIS A 43 -9.70 -1.31 5.22
C HIS A 43 -8.87 -0.10 5.69
N LEU A 44 -9.52 1.03 5.95
CA LEU A 44 -8.88 2.25 6.46
C LEU A 44 -8.57 2.17 7.96
N GLU A 45 -9.39 1.49 8.75
CA GLU A 45 -9.13 1.31 10.20
C GLU A 45 -7.99 0.33 10.46
N ASN A 46 -7.85 -0.73 9.66
CA ASN A 46 -6.70 -1.65 9.75
C ASN A 46 -5.35 -1.01 9.37
N ARG A 47 -5.36 0.13 8.66
CA ARG A 47 -4.13 0.85 8.27
C ARG A 47 -3.54 1.68 9.42
N ARG A 48 -4.34 2.14 10.38
CA ARG A 48 -3.89 3.03 11.47
C ARG A 48 -2.99 2.31 12.48
N ASP A 49 -3.07 0.99 12.55
CA ASP A 49 -2.22 0.17 13.43
C ASP A 49 -0.91 -0.28 12.75
N LEU A 50 -0.70 0.07 11.48
CA LEU A 50 0.54 -0.24 10.78
C LEU A 50 1.57 0.85 11.07
N GLU A 51 2.47 0.60 12.01
CA GLU A 51 3.66 1.43 12.18
C GLU A 51 4.54 1.33 10.93
N PHE A 52 4.80 2.48 10.30
CA PHE A 52 5.69 2.61 9.13
C PHE A 52 7.08 3.06 9.55
N ARG A 53 8.11 2.68 8.78
CA ARG A 53 9.51 3.06 9.01
C ARG A 53 10.29 3.12 7.71
N MET A 54 11.41 3.84 7.72
CA MET A 54 12.40 3.78 6.65
C MET A 54 13.69 3.09 7.13
N ASP A 55 14.11 2.04 6.44
CA ASP A 55 15.31 1.28 6.75
C ASP A 55 16.41 1.54 5.71
N PHE A 56 17.62 1.76 6.20
CA PHE A 56 18.82 1.92 5.39
C PHE A 56 19.76 0.75 5.62
N VAL A 57 20.15 0.05 4.56
CA VAL A 57 21.21 -0.97 4.60
C VAL A 57 22.41 -0.46 3.83
N LEU A 58 23.55 -0.38 4.51
CA LEU A 58 24.75 0.25 3.95
C LEU A 58 25.99 -0.62 4.01
N THR A 59 26.83 -0.51 2.98
CA THR A 59 28.21 -1.02 3.03
C THR A 59 29.11 0.03 3.65
N THR A 60 29.89 -0.37 4.66
CA THR A 60 30.68 0.57 5.47
C THR A 60 32.17 0.57 5.16
N ARG A 61 32.65 -0.42 4.41
CA ARG A 61 34.09 -0.61 4.19
C ARG A 61 34.70 0.63 3.53
N ASN A 62 35.65 1.24 4.24
CA ASN A 62 36.49 2.36 3.78
C ASN A 62 35.73 3.66 3.43
N CYS A 63 34.45 3.78 3.82
CA CYS A 63 33.65 4.96 3.53
C CYS A 63 33.83 6.02 4.64
N HIS A 64 34.00 7.28 4.25
CA HIS A 64 34.03 8.38 5.22
C HIS A 64 32.63 8.60 5.82
N PRO A 65 32.48 8.84 7.14
CA PRO A 65 31.17 9.04 7.77
C PRO A 65 30.31 10.13 7.10
N GLY A 66 30.93 11.23 6.66
CA GLY A 66 30.24 12.28 5.92
C GLY A 66 29.71 11.85 4.55
N SER A 67 30.41 10.94 3.84
CA SER A 67 29.90 10.38 2.57
C SER A 67 28.71 9.46 2.85
N ILE A 68 28.77 8.64 3.91
CA ILE A 68 27.65 7.81 4.34
C ILE A 68 26.42 8.66 4.69
N ALA A 69 26.58 9.66 5.56
CA ALA A 69 25.47 10.54 5.98
C ALA A 69 24.84 11.27 4.79
N LYS A 70 25.66 11.79 3.87
CA LYS A 70 25.18 12.42 2.63
C LYS A 70 24.37 11.45 1.79
N THR A 71 24.87 10.23 1.56
CA THR A 71 24.18 9.23 0.73
C THR A 71 22.86 8.80 1.36
N ILE A 72 22.81 8.63 2.69
CA ILE A 72 21.57 8.34 3.42
C ILE A 72 20.56 9.47 3.23
N ALA A 73 20.97 10.73 3.42
CA ALA A 73 20.08 11.88 3.27
C ALA A 73 19.52 11.99 1.84
N VAL A 74 20.38 11.81 0.83
CA VAL A 74 19.95 11.76 -0.58
C VAL A 74 18.96 10.62 -0.80
N SER A 75 19.23 9.43 -0.27
CA SER A 75 18.34 8.26 -0.40
C SER A 75 16.96 8.53 0.20
N ALA A 76 16.90 9.15 1.38
CA ALA A 76 15.67 9.46 2.08
C ALA A 76 14.81 10.46 1.28
N LEU A 77 15.43 11.55 0.82
CA LEU A 77 14.77 12.58 0.03
C LEU A 77 14.26 12.04 -1.31
N THR A 78 15.08 11.22 -1.99
CA THR A 78 14.65 10.59 -3.25
C THR A 78 13.50 9.62 -3.02
N MET A 79 13.53 8.81 -1.96
CA MET A 79 12.44 7.90 -1.61
C MET A 79 11.15 8.68 -1.36
N GLN A 80 11.20 9.69 -0.50
CA GLN A 80 10.04 10.52 -0.18
C GLN A 80 9.49 11.19 -1.43
N ARG A 81 10.35 11.74 -2.29
CA ARG A 81 9.93 12.37 -3.55
C ARG A 81 9.21 11.40 -4.48
N MET A 82 9.76 10.20 -4.66
CA MET A 82 9.15 9.16 -5.49
C MET A 82 7.77 8.76 -4.94
N MET A 83 7.65 8.62 -3.62
CA MET A 83 6.39 8.26 -2.99
C MET A 83 5.34 9.37 -3.06
N LEU A 84 5.75 10.64 -2.96
CA LEU A 84 4.85 11.80 -3.15
C LEU A 84 4.36 11.93 -4.60
N GLU A 85 5.15 11.49 -5.58
CA GLU A 85 4.73 11.46 -6.99
C GLU A 85 3.69 10.35 -7.25
N GLU A 86 3.60 9.36 -6.36
CA GLU A 86 2.63 8.27 -6.35
C GLU A 86 1.65 8.41 -5.17
N ASP A 87 1.10 9.61 -4.96
CA ASP A 87 0.26 9.96 -3.81
C ASP A 87 -0.89 8.98 -3.56
N GLU A 88 -1.57 8.53 -4.61
CA GLU A 88 -2.66 7.55 -4.52
C GLU A 88 -2.24 6.22 -3.85
N ASN A 89 -0.96 5.85 -3.96
CA ASN A 89 -0.42 4.61 -3.39
C ASN A 89 0.14 4.80 -1.98
N PHE A 90 0.65 6.01 -1.67
CA PHE A 90 1.53 6.21 -0.51
C PHE A 90 1.16 7.36 0.42
N GLY A 91 0.22 8.25 0.07
CA GLY A 91 -0.15 9.44 0.86
C GLY A 91 -0.43 9.10 2.32
N ASP A 92 -1.41 8.23 2.58
CA ASP A 92 -1.75 7.78 3.94
C ASP A 92 -0.54 7.22 4.72
N CYS A 93 0.35 6.49 4.02
CA CYS A 93 1.50 5.85 4.65
C CYS A 93 2.58 6.88 5.02
N LEU A 94 2.77 7.90 4.19
CA LEU A 94 3.69 9.00 4.43
C LEU A 94 3.20 9.88 5.58
N ASP A 95 1.90 10.16 5.64
CA ASP A 95 1.29 10.93 6.73
C ASP A 95 1.44 10.19 8.06
N ALA A 96 1.08 8.90 8.12
CA ALA A 96 1.26 8.09 9.33
C ALA A 96 2.73 7.99 9.77
N TRP A 97 3.66 7.87 8.82
CA TRP A 97 5.09 7.89 9.12
C TRP A 97 5.55 9.25 9.65
N ALA A 98 5.05 10.36 9.09
CA ALA A 98 5.36 11.72 9.53
C ALA A 98 4.80 12.01 10.93
N GLU A 99 3.57 11.61 11.21
CA GLU A 99 2.92 11.72 12.53
C GLU A 99 3.66 10.94 13.60
N ALA A 100 4.23 9.77 13.25
CA ALA A 100 5.08 8.97 14.13
C ALA A 100 6.50 9.54 14.32
N GLY A 101 6.80 10.73 13.78
CA GLY A 101 8.10 11.39 13.90
C GLY A 101 9.15 10.89 12.90
N MET A 102 8.72 10.34 11.76
CA MET A 102 9.57 9.84 10.67
C MET A 102 10.63 8.82 11.14
N PRO A 103 10.25 7.72 11.80
CA PRO A 103 11.21 6.76 12.34
C PRO A 103 12.09 6.14 11.24
N VAL A 104 13.37 5.98 11.56
CA VAL A 104 14.39 5.37 10.68
C VAL A 104 15.26 4.36 11.41
N LYS A 105 15.78 3.35 10.70
CA LYS A 105 16.84 2.46 11.22
C LYS A 105 17.94 2.21 10.20
N LEU A 106 19.15 2.01 10.70
CA LEU A 106 20.33 1.76 9.89
C LEU A 106 20.90 0.37 10.21
N TYR A 107 21.30 -0.33 9.15
CA TYR A 107 21.83 -1.69 9.20
C TYR A 107 23.10 -1.82 8.36
N ARG A 108 23.98 -2.73 8.75
CA ARG A 108 25.23 -3.03 8.04
C ARG A 108 25.04 -4.18 7.05
N GLY A 109 25.24 -3.89 5.78
CA GLY A 109 25.40 -4.88 4.72
C GLY A 109 26.84 -5.40 4.61
N ARG A 110 27.00 -6.64 4.16
CA ARG A 110 28.32 -7.31 4.06
C ARG A 110 29.10 -6.91 2.81
N SER A 111 28.42 -6.82 1.67
CA SER A 111 28.98 -6.57 0.35
C SER A 111 27.93 -5.93 -0.56
N ARG A 112 28.34 -5.47 -1.75
CA ARG A 112 27.42 -4.96 -2.75
C ARG A 112 26.39 -6.00 -3.19
N ASP A 113 26.81 -7.23 -3.42
CA ASP A 113 25.89 -8.33 -3.81
C ASP A 113 24.84 -8.61 -2.73
N HIS A 114 25.24 -8.48 -1.46
CA HIS A 114 24.30 -8.59 -0.35
C HIS A 114 23.27 -7.45 -0.33
N LEU A 115 23.66 -6.23 -0.70
CA LEU A 115 22.72 -5.11 -0.87
C LEU A 115 21.76 -5.36 -2.04
N ILE A 116 22.27 -5.90 -3.16
CA ILE A 116 21.43 -6.29 -4.30
C ILE A 116 20.39 -7.34 -3.88
N ALA A 117 20.82 -8.40 -3.18
CA ALA A 117 19.90 -9.43 -2.69
C ALA A 117 18.83 -8.88 -1.72
N ILE A 118 19.18 -7.87 -0.91
CA ILE A 118 18.21 -7.19 -0.03
C ILE A 118 17.20 -6.37 -0.83
N LYS A 119 17.66 -5.68 -1.89
CA LYS A 119 16.79 -4.95 -2.82
C LYS A 119 15.78 -5.90 -3.47
N GLU A 120 16.25 -7.01 -4.01
CA GLU A 120 15.40 -8.04 -4.63
C GLU A 120 14.37 -8.61 -3.64
N GLN A 121 14.76 -8.83 -2.38
CA GLN A 121 13.83 -9.26 -1.33
C GLN A 121 12.74 -8.23 -1.04
N ALA A 122 13.07 -6.93 -1.03
CA ALA A 122 12.11 -5.86 -0.83
C ALA A 122 11.13 -5.73 -2.02
N GLU A 123 11.65 -5.81 -3.26
CA GLU A 123 10.85 -5.81 -4.48
C GLU A 123 9.88 -7.01 -4.51
N ALA A 124 10.33 -8.20 -4.11
CA ALA A 124 9.51 -9.41 -4.08
C ALA A 124 8.30 -9.33 -3.11
N VAL A 125 8.33 -8.42 -2.13
CA VAL A 125 7.20 -8.18 -1.20
C VAL A 125 6.46 -6.86 -1.46
N ASN A 126 6.70 -6.25 -2.62
CA ASN A 126 6.13 -4.98 -3.07
C ASN A 126 6.36 -3.85 -2.06
N LEU A 127 7.59 -3.71 -1.56
CA LEU A 127 7.99 -2.54 -0.78
C LEU A 127 8.74 -1.53 -1.66
N PRO A 128 8.47 -0.22 -1.50
CA PRO A 128 9.30 0.83 -2.08
C PRO A 128 10.76 0.64 -1.67
N VAL A 129 11.64 0.51 -2.67
CA VAL A 129 13.06 0.34 -2.45
C VAL A 129 13.86 1.06 -3.52
N LEU A 130 14.96 1.69 -3.09
CA LEU A 130 15.92 2.31 -4.00
C LEU A 130 17.34 2.02 -3.58
N SER A 131 18.25 2.09 -4.56
CA SER A 131 19.69 1.97 -4.35
C SER A 131 20.35 3.29 -4.69
N THR A 132 21.04 3.88 -3.73
CA THR A 132 21.82 5.09 -3.92
C THR A 132 23.30 4.78 -3.76
N MET A 133 24.12 5.35 -4.65
CA MET A 133 25.56 5.28 -4.59
C MET A 133 26.13 6.69 -4.66
N ASP A 134 27.15 6.98 -3.86
CA ASP A 134 27.83 8.27 -3.92
C ASP A 134 28.43 8.50 -5.32
N ALA A 135 27.90 9.48 -6.04
CA ALA A 135 28.38 9.88 -7.36
C ALA A 135 29.70 10.65 -7.20
N GLN A 136 30.81 9.93 -7.07
CA GLN A 136 32.14 10.53 -7.12
C GLN A 136 32.60 10.64 -8.58
N LYS A 137 33.27 11.76 -8.92
CA LYS A 137 33.89 12.01 -10.24
C LYS A 137 34.80 10.88 -10.72
N ARG A 138 35.27 10.01 -9.82
CA ARG A 138 35.87 8.71 -10.13
C ARG A 138 35.26 7.68 -9.18
N PRO A 139 34.77 6.53 -9.68
CA PRO A 139 34.28 5.47 -8.81
C PRO A 139 35.46 4.93 -8.00
N LYS A 140 35.58 5.39 -6.76
CA LYS A 140 36.54 4.82 -5.82
C LYS A 140 35.91 3.56 -5.23
N HIS A 141 36.74 2.55 -4.95
CA HIS A 141 36.34 1.32 -4.26
C HIS A 141 35.75 1.53 -2.85
N ASN A 142 35.57 2.79 -2.42
CA ASN A 142 35.08 3.19 -1.12
C ASN A 142 33.90 4.18 -1.19
N ALA A 143 33.17 4.23 -2.32
CA ALA A 143 31.94 4.99 -2.41
C ALA A 143 30.85 4.32 -1.54
N ALA A 144 30.17 5.12 -0.71
CA ALA A 144 29.05 4.62 0.08
C ALA A 144 27.92 4.17 -0.85
N CYS A 145 27.41 2.96 -0.60
CA CYS A 145 26.22 2.41 -1.24
C CYS A 145 25.19 2.11 -0.15
N VAL A 146 23.95 2.55 -0.40
CA VAL A 146 22.83 2.48 0.53
C VAL A 146 21.62 1.91 -0.20
N ILE A 147 20.98 0.92 0.39
CA ILE A 147 19.62 0.49 0.05
C ILE A 147 18.68 1.16 1.03
N CYS A 148 17.71 1.92 0.51
CA CYS A 148 16.65 2.54 1.31
C CYS A 148 15.34 1.80 1.03
N ILE A 149 14.67 1.34 2.08
CA ILE A 149 13.41 0.60 2.01
C ILE A 149 12.40 1.31 2.90
N PHE A 150 11.19 1.55 2.39
CA PHE A 150 10.10 2.10 3.17
C PHE A 150 8.97 1.08 3.32
N GLY A 151 8.29 1.06 4.47
CA GLY A 151 7.04 0.33 4.59
C GLY A 151 6.66 -0.05 6.02
N PRO A 152 5.66 -0.95 6.18
CA PRO A 152 5.25 -1.44 7.48
C PRO A 152 6.39 -2.17 8.20
N ILE A 153 6.56 -1.90 9.50
CA ILE A 153 7.63 -2.48 10.32
C ILE A 153 7.63 -4.01 10.25
N THR A 154 6.46 -4.65 10.19
CA THR A 154 6.32 -6.11 10.10
C THR A 154 6.93 -6.68 8.83
N LYS A 155 6.79 -6.01 7.67
CA LYS A 155 7.41 -6.42 6.41
C LYS A 155 8.90 -6.11 6.40
N LEU A 156 9.29 -4.91 6.85
CA LEU A 156 10.69 -4.51 6.96
C LEU A 156 11.49 -5.48 7.82
N HIS A 157 10.96 -5.84 9.00
CA HIS A 157 11.61 -6.76 9.92
C HIS A 157 11.94 -8.11 9.26
N ARG A 158 11.08 -8.63 8.39
CA ARG A 158 11.35 -9.90 7.68
C ARG A 158 12.59 -9.83 6.80
N ILE A 159 12.86 -8.67 6.20
CA ILE A 159 14.01 -8.42 5.32
C ILE A 159 15.27 -8.19 6.14
N VAL A 160 15.19 -7.37 7.19
CA VAL A 160 16.38 -6.90 7.93
C VAL A 160 16.71 -7.70 9.19
N LYS A 161 15.91 -8.70 9.59
CA LYS A 161 16.07 -9.44 10.86
C LYS A 161 17.48 -9.99 11.13
N SER A 162 18.20 -10.40 10.08
CA SER A 162 19.53 -11.00 10.20
C SER A 162 20.67 -9.99 10.06
N LEU A 163 20.35 -8.71 9.90
CA LEU A 163 21.32 -7.65 9.68
C LEU A 163 21.74 -7.02 11.03
N PRO A 164 23.05 -6.84 11.26
CA PRO A 164 23.48 -6.10 12.44
C PRO A 164 23.13 -4.61 12.30
N PRO A 165 22.77 -3.93 13.41
CA PRO A 165 22.57 -2.48 13.40
C PRO A 165 23.87 -1.77 13.00
N PHE A 166 23.74 -0.60 12.37
CA PHE A 166 24.87 0.23 11.96
C PHE A 166 25.48 1.05 13.09
#